data_AF-A0A1Z8RNQ7-F1
#
_entry.id   AF-A0A1Z8RNQ7-F1
#
_cell.length_a   1.000
_cell.length_b   1.000
_cell.length_c   1.000
_cell.angle_alpha   90.00
_cell.angle_beta   90.00
_cell.angle_gamma   90.00
#
_symmetry.space_group_name_H-M   'P 1'
#
loop_
_entity.id
_entity.type
_entity.pdbx_description
1 polymer ?
#
loop_
_entity_poly.entity_id
_entity_poly.type
_entity_poly.pdbx_seq_one_letter_code
_entity_poly.pdbx_strand_id
1 'polypeptide(L)'
;AEADVPYEQLVEMDDINPRIENVDVAIVIGANDVVNPSAREDEDSPIYGMPIINVDQARTVFVLKRSMASGFSGVDNPLFFGENTRMLFGDAKESISGVISEFG
;
A
#
# COMPACT_ATOMS: atom_id res chain seq x y z
N ALA A 1 -16.20 -9.15 -3.98
CA ALA A 1 -16.27 -9.80 -5.31
C ALA A 1 -16.88 -8.81 -6.28
N GLU A 2 -16.07 -7.89 -6.81
CA GLU A 2 -16.55 -6.83 -7.75
C GLU A 2 -15.54 -6.57 -8.89
N ALA A 3 -14.36 -7.20 -8.85
CA ALA A 3 -13.48 -7.38 -10.00
C ALA A 3 -13.30 -8.89 -10.19
N ASP A 4 -13.37 -9.37 -11.43
CA ASP A 4 -13.28 -10.79 -11.80
C ASP A 4 -11.81 -11.27 -11.72
N VAL A 5 -11.17 -11.01 -10.58
CA VAL A 5 -9.76 -11.35 -10.32
C VAL A 5 -9.69 -12.84 -10.00
N PRO A 6 -8.89 -13.63 -10.73
CA PRO A 6 -8.70 -15.04 -10.42
C PRO A 6 -8.24 -15.23 -8.97
N TYR A 7 -8.90 -16.13 -8.24
CA TYR A 7 -8.57 -16.40 -6.83
C TYR A 7 -7.10 -16.80 -6.62
N GLU A 8 -6.49 -17.44 -7.60
CA GLU A 8 -5.06 -17.82 -7.58
C GLU A 8 -4.10 -16.62 -7.53
N GLN A 9 -4.57 -15.42 -7.90
CA GLN A 9 -3.80 -14.17 -7.80
C GLN A 9 -3.99 -13.47 -6.45
N LEU A 10 -4.95 -13.93 -5.64
CA LEU A 10 -5.15 -13.42 -4.29
C LEU A 10 -4.18 -14.13 -3.36
N VAL A 11 -3.33 -13.37 -2.70
CA VAL A 11 -2.31 -13.86 -1.77
C VAL A 11 -2.62 -13.28 -0.40
N GLU A 12 -2.66 -14.15 0.60
CA GLU A 12 -2.87 -13.74 1.99
C GLU A 12 -1.63 -13.04 2.55
N MET A 13 -1.85 -12.22 3.58
CA MET A 13 -0.79 -11.42 4.21
C MET A 13 0.39 -12.26 4.70
N ASP A 14 0.11 -13.40 5.34
CA ASP A 14 1.15 -14.29 5.90
C ASP A 14 2.01 -14.95 4.81
N ASP A 15 1.46 -15.12 3.60
CA ASP A 15 2.16 -15.71 2.46
C ASP A 15 2.99 -14.67 1.69
N ILE A 16 2.50 -13.43 1.58
CA ILE A 16 3.19 -12.37 0.82
C ILE A 16 4.29 -11.70 1.62
N ASN A 17 4.08 -11.41 2.91
CA ASN A 17 5.01 -10.64 3.74
C ASN A 17 6.46 -11.18 3.72
N PRO A 18 6.71 -12.50 3.84
CA PRO A 18 8.08 -13.06 3.77
C PRO A 18 8.77 -12.89 2.41
N ARG A 19 8.03 -12.46 1.37
CA ARG A 19 8.50 -12.37 -0.01
C ARG A 19 8.54 -10.92 -0.52
N ILE A 20 7.98 -9.96 0.22
CA ILE A 20 7.86 -8.56 -0.23
C ILE A 20 9.22 -7.92 -0.54
N GLU A 21 10.29 -8.28 0.17
CA GLU A 21 11.65 -7.77 -0.13
C GLU A 21 12.11 -8.08 -1.57
N ASN A 22 11.55 -9.11 -2.20
CA ASN A 22 11.83 -9.46 -3.60
C ASN A 22 10.86 -8.82 -4.60
N VAL A 23 9.91 -8.01 -4.13
CA VAL A 23 8.94 -7.30 -4.98
C VAL A 23 9.58 -6.01 -5.49
N ASP A 24 9.71 -5.91 -6.81
CA ASP A 24 10.25 -4.72 -7.47
C ASP A 24 9.36 -3.49 -7.30
N VAL A 25 8.04 -3.68 -7.37
CA VAL A 25 7.04 -2.61 -7.33
C VAL A 25 5.81 -3.06 -6.54
N ALA A 26 5.47 -2.31 -5.49
CA ALA A 26 4.19 -2.43 -4.79
C ALA A 26 3.27 -1.26 -5.16
N ILE A 27 2.04 -1.57 -5.58
CA ILE A 27 1.02 -0.55 -5.91
C ILE A 27 -0.08 -0.61 -4.84
N VAL A 28 -0.12 0.40 -3.98
CA VAL A 28 -1.08 0.55 -2.90
C VAL A 28 -2.22 1.43 -3.38
N ILE A 29 -3.43 0.88 -3.49
CA ILE A 29 -4.60 1.60 -3.97
C ILE A 29 -5.56 1.84 -2.81
N GLY A 30 -5.71 3.10 -2.39
CA GLY A 30 -6.68 3.51 -1.38
C GLY A 30 -6.48 2.99 0.05
N ALA A 31 -5.51 2.10 0.28
CA ALA A 31 -5.17 1.60 1.60
C ALA A 31 -4.33 2.60 2.39
N ASN A 32 -4.50 2.60 3.71
CA ASN A 32 -3.74 3.45 4.63
C ASN A 32 -3.32 2.65 5.88
N ASP A 33 -4.25 2.38 6.79
CA ASP A 33 -3.92 1.75 8.09
C ASP A 33 -3.31 0.34 7.92
N VAL A 34 -3.82 -0.46 6.99
CA VAL A 34 -3.36 -1.84 6.73
C VAL A 34 -1.97 -1.96 6.07
N VAL A 35 -1.36 -0.82 5.75
CA VAL A 35 0.01 -0.73 5.21
C VAL A 35 0.87 0.25 6.02
N ASN A 36 0.43 0.62 7.23
CA ASN A 36 1.10 1.63 8.04
C ASN A 36 2.19 0.99 8.92
N PRO A 37 3.50 1.27 8.68
CA PRO A 37 4.60 0.67 9.41
C PRO A 37 4.58 0.95 10.93
N SER A 38 3.88 2.00 11.38
CA SER A 38 3.71 2.27 12.81
C SER A 38 3.07 1.11 13.57
N ALA A 39 2.26 0.27 12.91
CA ALA A 39 1.72 -0.93 13.53
C ALA A 39 2.79 -1.95 13.95
N ARG A 40 4.00 -1.88 13.36
CA ARG A 40 5.13 -2.77 13.63
C ARG A 40 6.26 -2.08 14.41
N GLU A 41 6.44 -0.77 14.22
CA GLU A 41 7.65 -0.04 14.65
C GLU A 41 7.43 0.90 15.84
N ASP A 42 6.19 1.31 16.11
CA ASP A 42 5.87 2.33 17.10
C ASP A 42 4.93 1.77 18.18
N GLU A 43 5.49 1.43 19.34
CA GLU A 43 4.75 0.86 20.48
C GLU A 43 3.71 1.82 21.07
N ASP A 44 3.89 3.14 20.88
CA ASP A 44 2.97 4.17 21.35
C ASP A 44 1.82 4.41 20.36
N SER A 45 1.88 3.82 19.16
CA SER A 45 0.85 3.96 18.14
C SER A 45 -0.43 3.21 18.52
N PRO A 46 -1.63 3.78 18.31
CA PRO A 46 -2.88 3.10 18.58
C PRO A 46 -3.15 1.89 17.67
N ILE A 47 -2.33 1.71 16.62
CA ILE A 47 -2.37 0.55 15.71
C ILE A 47 -1.23 -0.45 15.96
N TYR A 48 -0.43 -0.28 17.02
CA TYR A 48 0.65 -1.21 17.34
C TYR A 48 0.13 -2.64 17.52
N GLY A 49 0.82 -3.60 16.89
CA GLY A 49 0.44 -5.01 16.87
C GLY A 49 -0.68 -5.36 15.88
N MET A 50 -1.23 -4.40 15.14
CA MET A 50 -2.21 -4.68 14.09
C MET A 50 -1.52 -5.42 12.92
N PRO A 51 -2.11 -6.51 12.39
CA PRO A 51 -1.58 -7.17 11.20
C PRO A 51 -1.62 -6.22 10.00
N ILE A 52 -0.48 -6.04 9.33
CA ILE A 52 -0.30 -5.19 8.15
C ILE A 52 0.44 -5.94 7.03
N ILE A 53 0.26 -5.46 5.80
CA ILE A 53 1.11 -5.85 4.67
C ILE A 53 2.35 -4.95 4.67
N ASN A 54 3.54 -5.55 4.72
CA ASN A 54 4.84 -4.86 4.84
C ASN A 54 5.30 -4.24 3.50
N VAL A 55 4.41 -3.53 2.81
CA VAL A 55 4.68 -2.96 1.47
C VAL A 55 5.87 -2.01 1.45
N ASP A 56 6.22 -1.42 2.60
CA ASP A 56 7.39 -0.59 2.81
C ASP A 56 8.71 -1.29 2.46
N GLN A 57 8.73 -2.63 2.53
CA GLN A 57 9.89 -3.46 2.24
C GLN A 57 10.10 -3.75 0.73
N ALA A 58 9.15 -3.36 -0.13
CA ALA A 58 9.32 -3.50 -1.59
C ALA A 58 10.36 -2.50 -2.12
N ARG A 59 10.98 -2.80 -3.26
CA ARG A 59 12.02 -1.90 -3.83
C ARG A 59 11.48 -0.51 -4.16
N THR A 60 10.26 -0.42 -4.69
CA THR A 60 9.56 0.84 -4.95
C THR A 60 8.08 0.70 -4.57
N VAL A 61 7.52 1.70 -3.90
CA VAL A 61 6.10 1.74 -3.53
C VAL A 61 5.41 2.91 -4.22
N PHE A 62 4.29 2.65 -4.89
CA PHE A 62 3.38 3.68 -5.37
C PHE A 62 2.12 3.68 -4.52
N VAL A 63 1.78 4.83 -3.95
CA VAL A 63 0.55 4.99 -3.16
C VAL A 63 -0.40 5.89 -3.91
N LEU A 64 -1.54 5.34 -4.31
CA LEU A 64 -2.60 6.04 -5.02
C LEU A 64 -3.70 6.41 -4.03
N LYS A 65 -3.80 7.71 -3.71
CA LYS A 65 -4.84 8.25 -2.82
C LYS A 65 -5.12 9.72 -3.14
N ARG A 66 -6.23 10.25 -2.62
CA ARG A 66 -6.68 11.62 -2.95
C ARG A 66 -5.89 12.73 -2.25
N SER A 67 -5.28 12.45 -1.09
CA SER A 67 -4.57 13.44 -0.27
C SER A 67 -3.67 12.76 0.77
N MET A 68 -2.94 13.51 1.60
CA MET A 68 -2.16 12.96 2.73
C MET A 68 -2.99 12.58 3.97
N ALA A 69 -4.33 12.69 3.91
CA ALA A 69 -5.19 12.42 5.07
C ALA A 69 -4.99 11.02 5.70
N SER A 70 -5.12 10.96 7.02
CA SER A 70 -5.05 9.72 7.81
C SER A 70 -6.15 8.73 7.46
N GLY A 71 -5.97 7.48 7.88
CA GLY A 71 -6.98 6.42 7.75
C GLY A 71 -8.06 6.54 8.83
N PHE A 72 -8.69 5.40 9.12
CA PHE A 72 -9.67 5.29 10.19
C PHE A 72 -9.03 5.49 11.56
N SER A 73 -7.79 5.03 11.72
CA SER A 73 -7.00 5.17 12.95
C SER A 73 -6.73 6.62 13.36
N GLY A 74 -6.78 7.57 12.42
CA GLY A 74 -6.40 8.95 12.67
C GLY A 74 -4.89 9.18 12.79
N VAL A 75 -4.07 8.16 12.57
CA VAL A 75 -2.60 8.24 12.64
C VAL A 75 -2.03 8.60 11.27
N ASP A 76 -0.97 9.40 11.27
CA ASP A 76 -0.15 9.62 10.08
C ASP A 76 0.54 8.32 9.67
N ASN A 77 0.82 8.17 8.37
CA ASN A 77 1.44 6.96 7.85
C ASN A 77 2.87 7.24 7.39
N PRO A 78 3.90 6.76 8.12
CA PRO A 78 5.30 6.94 7.75
C PRO A 78 5.64 6.44 6.35
N LEU A 79 4.91 5.45 5.82
CA LEU A 79 5.08 4.94 4.46
C LEU A 79 5.09 6.06 3.42
N PHE A 80 4.25 7.09 3.58
CA PHE A 80 4.09 8.18 2.62
C PHE A 80 5.32 9.08 2.50
N PHE A 81 6.24 9.00 3.47
CA PHE A 81 7.48 9.75 3.52
C PHE A 81 8.72 8.89 3.25
N GLY A 82 8.54 7.59 3.00
CA GLY A 82 9.63 6.67 2.69
C GLY A 82 10.38 7.05 1.40
N GLU A 83 11.70 6.86 1.39
CA GLU A 83 12.56 7.22 0.25
C GLU A 83 12.23 6.41 -1.01
N ASN A 84 11.77 5.17 -0.84
CA ASN A 84 11.29 4.28 -1.91
C ASN A 84 9.82 4.51 -2.28
N THR A 85 9.11 5.41 -1.60
CA THR A 85 7.68 5.66 -1.82
C THR A 85 7.45 6.84 -2.77
N ARG A 86 6.47 6.70 -3.65
CA ARG A 86 5.98 7.76 -4.55
C ARG A 86 4.47 7.92 -4.34
N MET A 87 4.08 9.13 -3.97
CA MET A 87 2.67 9.49 -3.81
C MET A 87 2.08 9.91 -5.15
N LEU A 88 1.02 9.24 -5.58
CA LEU A 88 0.24 9.59 -6.76
C LEU A 88 -1.12 10.10 -6.29
N PHE A 89 -1.27 11.43 -6.31
CA PHE A 89 -2.50 12.08 -5.89
C PHE A 89 -3.52 12.12 -7.03
N GLY A 90 -4.73 11.61 -6.77
CA GLY A 90 -5.81 11.66 -7.75
C GLY A 90 -6.83 10.55 -7.57
N ASP A 91 -7.71 10.42 -8.55
CA ASP A 91 -8.54 9.23 -8.69
C ASP A 91 -7.68 8.05 -9.15
N ALA A 92 -7.75 6.93 -8.43
CA ALA A 92 -6.91 5.77 -8.71
C ALA A 92 -7.25 5.14 -10.07
N LYS A 93 -8.53 5.13 -10.46
CA LYS A 93 -8.97 4.55 -11.73
C LYS A 93 -8.47 5.40 -12.89
N GLU A 94 -8.58 6.72 -12.81
CA GLU A 94 -8.06 7.64 -13.82
C GLU A 94 -6.54 7.49 -13.96
N SER A 95 -5.82 7.52 -12.84
CA SER A 95 -4.35 7.40 -12.81
C SER A 95 -3.86 6.10 -13.43
N ILE A 96 -4.49 4.97 -13.06
CA ILE A 96 -4.15 3.65 -13.61
C ILE A 96 -4.52 3.57 -15.09
N SER A 97 -5.68 4.10 -15.48
CA SER A 97 -6.12 4.07 -16.89
C SER A 97 -5.16 4.85 -17.79
N GLY A 98 -4.64 6.00 -17.32
CA GLY A 98 -3.63 6.77 -18.03
C GLY A 98 -2.31 6.02 -18.20
N VAL A 99 -1.86 5.28 -17.18
CA VAL A 99 -0.68 4.42 -17.30
C VAL A 99 -0.92 3.32 -18.33
N ILE A 100 -2.06 2.63 -18.26
CA ILE A 100 -2.40 1.55 -19.19
C ILE A 100 -2.43 2.06 -20.64
N SER A 101 -2.91 3.27 -20.91
CA SER A 101 -2.95 3.81 -22.28
C SER A 101 -1.59 4.05 -22.91
N GLU A 102 -0.52 4.22 -22.12
CA GLU A 102 0.85 4.37 -22.65
C GLU A 102 1.47 3.03 -23.09
N PHE A 103 0.86 1.90 -22.71
CA PHE A 103 1.31 0.55 -23.09
C PHE A 103 0.51 -0.05 -24.27
N GLY A 104 -0.49 0.66 -24.80
CA GLY A 104 -1.32 0.24 -25.94
C GLY A 104 -0.88 0.89 -27.26
#